data_AF-A0A9D6RYV2-F1
#
_entry.id   AF-A0A9D6RYV2-F1
#
_cell.length_a   1.000
_cell.length_b   1.000
_cell.length_c   1.000
_cell.angle_alpha   90.00
_cell.angle_beta   90.00
_cell.angle_gamma   90.00
#
_symmetry.space_group_name_H-M   'P 1'
#
loop_
_entity.id
_entity.type
_entity.pdbx_description
1 polymer ?
#
loop_
_entity_poly.entity_id
_entity_poly.type
_entity_poly.pdbx_seq_one_letter_code
_entity_poly.pdbx_strand_id
1 'polypeptide(L)'
;MTDAVTSAAKKKKLWWHTRFGEIKVEEQTYRRGREGPLVRPLCASAGVVCRGYSLWLQRVLTDFGADESFADGAAKVKEHYGIEVPISAVASITQQQAARMRQEPEGESPWPEPGVEQVIAEADGCLVPVVKIKESEEIGDKRRGRTVDWQEARLSLARKDGAVSKHYQATMKSVEEAGAQLRECVIAVGGGAQTKIHCVGDGAPWIVKQVEEKFGESATYLVDFYHVSEYLSAAADSIAGVAGKPAWLHQQQEHLKQNRVSEVLIQLRAHQEPQQINDDHAPVRACERYLSHRLPYLDDQSALAADLPIGSGEVESGHRGVIQARLKLSGAWWKPDHADAMLALRTVRANGQWQAYWDDRRQAAA
;
A
#
# COMPACT_ATOMS: atom_id res chain seq x y z
N MET A 1 37.35 -9.21 -41.70
CA MET A 1 37.95 -10.41 -41.09
C MET A 1 36.83 -11.23 -40.49
N THR A 2 36.47 -12.31 -41.17
CA THR A 2 35.48 -13.29 -40.72
C THR A 2 36.09 -14.11 -39.58
N ASP A 3 35.67 -13.83 -38.35
CA ASP A 3 35.96 -14.71 -37.21
C ASP A 3 35.38 -16.10 -37.53
N ALA A 4 36.25 -17.05 -37.88
CA ALA A 4 35.88 -18.41 -38.15
C ALA A 4 35.27 -19.03 -36.88
N VAL A 5 33.94 -19.18 -36.86
CA VAL A 5 33.20 -19.93 -35.86
C VAL A 5 33.60 -21.40 -35.99
N THR A 6 34.71 -21.79 -35.36
CA THR A 6 35.03 -23.19 -35.11
C THR A 6 34.18 -23.66 -33.94
N SER A 7 32.95 -24.09 -34.21
CA SER A 7 32.05 -24.59 -33.16
C SER A 7 31.70 -26.05 -33.39
N ALA A 8 31.97 -26.89 -32.39
CA ALA A 8 31.32 -28.19 -32.31
C ALA A 8 29.83 -27.96 -32.02
N ALA A 9 28.99 -28.22 -33.02
CA ALA A 9 27.56 -28.02 -32.94
C ALA A 9 26.97 -29.05 -31.96
N LYS A 10 26.41 -28.61 -30.83
CA LYS A 10 25.74 -29.51 -29.85
C LYS A 10 24.23 -29.26 -29.84
N LYS A 11 23.44 -30.32 -29.90
CA LYS A 11 22.00 -30.24 -29.66
C LYS A 11 21.73 -30.08 -28.17
N LYS A 12 20.91 -29.10 -27.80
CA LYS A 12 20.40 -28.93 -26.43
C LYS A 12 18.89 -28.73 -26.44
N LYS A 13 18.24 -29.18 -25.37
CA LYS A 13 16.80 -28.93 -25.17
C LYS A 13 16.59 -27.52 -24.64
N LEU A 14 15.72 -26.78 -25.31
CA LEU A 14 15.03 -25.61 -24.82
C LEU A 14 13.74 -26.06 -24.15
N TRP A 15 13.52 -25.59 -22.93
CA TRP A 15 12.28 -25.77 -22.17
C TRP A 15 11.68 -24.38 -21.98
N TRP A 16 10.39 -24.20 -22.21
CA TRP A 16 9.74 -22.90 -22.04
C TRP A 16 8.33 -23.08 -21.53
N HIS A 17 8.00 -22.43 -20.41
CA HIS A 17 6.70 -22.56 -19.77
C HIS A 17 5.75 -21.48 -20.28
N THR A 18 4.63 -21.89 -20.88
CA THR A 18 3.63 -20.97 -21.45
C THR A 18 2.28 -21.17 -20.78
N ARG A 19 1.34 -20.26 -21.03
CA ARG A 19 -0.06 -20.41 -20.57
C ARG A 19 -0.80 -21.60 -21.21
N PHE A 20 -0.20 -22.24 -22.23
CA PHE A 20 -0.72 -23.44 -22.89
C PHE A 20 0.06 -24.70 -22.51
N GLY A 21 0.96 -24.61 -21.53
CA GLY A 21 1.82 -25.71 -21.10
C GLY A 21 3.28 -25.54 -21.51
N GLU A 22 4.02 -26.62 -21.34
CA GLU A 22 5.46 -26.68 -21.54
C GLU A 22 5.81 -26.91 -23.02
N ILE A 23 6.54 -25.98 -23.61
CA ILE A 23 7.10 -26.11 -24.96
C ILE A 23 8.52 -26.64 -24.85
N LYS A 24 8.80 -27.70 -25.62
CA LYS A 24 10.12 -28.34 -25.72
C LYS A 24 10.61 -28.27 -27.15
N VAL A 25 11.78 -27.69 -27.36
CA VAL A 25 12.41 -27.63 -28.68
C VAL A 25 13.85 -28.11 -28.56
N GLU A 26 14.28 -28.97 -29.48
CA GLU A 26 15.70 -29.23 -29.65
C GLU A 26 16.30 -28.14 -30.52
N GLU A 27 17.28 -27.40 -29.99
CA GLU A 27 17.97 -26.37 -30.75
C GLU A 27 19.44 -26.72 -30.94
N GLN A 28 19.96 -26.22 -32.06
CA GLN A 28 21.38 -26.29 -32.35
C GLN A 28 22.10 -25.16 -31.58
N THR A 29 23.06 -25.53 -30.75
CA THR A 29 23.89 -24.57 -30.00
C THR A 29 25.30 -24.51 -30.52
N TYR A 30 25.89 -23.33 -30.44
CA TYR A 30 27.23 -23.01 -30.93
C TYR A 30 28.06 -22.47 -29.76
N ARG A 31 29.38 -22.57 -29.85
CA ARG A 31 30.29 -21.94 -28.89
C ARG A 31 31.21 -21.00 -29.66
N ARG A 32 31.37 -19.77 -29.17
CA ARG A 32 32.28 -18.80 -29.79
C ARG A 32 33.71 -19.11 -29.36
N GLY A 33 34.49 -19.78 -30.22
CA GLY A 33 35.84 -20.27 -29.87
C GLY A 33 35.81 -21.45 -28.88
N ARG A 34 36.99 -21.89 -28.42
CA ARG A 34 37.13 -23.09 -27.56
C ARG A 34 36.53 -22.92 -26.15
N GLU A 35 36.65 -21.72 -25.58
CA GLU A 35 36.22 -21.40 -24.19
C GLU A 35 35.16 -20.29 -24.10
N GLY A 36 34.71 -19.73 -25.23
CA GLY A 36 33.79 -18.60 -25.18
C GLY A 36 32.34 -18.98 -24.87
N PRO A 37 31.44 -17.98 -24.84
CA PRO A 37 30.06 -18.17 -24.44
C PRO A 37 29.29 -19.11 -25.36
N LEU A 38 28.32 -19.81 -24.77
CA LEU A 38 27.35 -20.62 -25.51
C LEU A 38 26.37 -19.70 -26.22
N VAL A 39 26.28 -19.84 -27.54
CA VAL A 39 25.31 -19.15 -28.39
C VAL A 39 24.14 -20.09 -28.64
N ARG A 40 22.93 -19.60 -28.36
CA ARG A 40 21.64 -20.30 -28.56
C ARG A 40 20.80 -19.50 -29.56
N PRO A 41 20.98 -19.67 -30.88
CA PRO A 41 20.36 -18.80 -31.88
C PRO A 41 18.84 -18.79 -31.81
N LEU A 42 18.20 -19.94 -31.54
CA LEU A 42 16.75 -20.00 -31.40
C LEU A 42 16.30 -19.15 -30.20
N CYS A 43 16.89 -19.37 -29.02
CA CYS A 43 16.61 -18.55 -27.83
C CYS A 43 16.78 -17.05 -28.10
N ALA A 44 17.89 -16.67 -28.74
CA ALA A 44 18.21 -15.27 -29.03
C ALA A 44 17.22 -14.66 -30.03
N SER A 45 16.92 -15.36 -31.13
CA SER A 45 15.99 -14.89 -32.16
C SER A 45 14.54 -14.82 -31.66
N ALA A 46 14.13 -15.73 -30.79
CA ALA A 46 12.78 -15.78 -30.23
C ALA A 46 12.63 -14.94 -28.95
N GLY A 47 13.71 -14.33 -28.44
CA GLY A 47 13.69 -13.55 -27.19
C GLY A 47 13.33 -14.38 -25.95
N VAL A 48 13.61 -15.70 -25.95
CA VAL A 48 13.26 -16.60 -24.84
C VAL A 48 14.48 -17.13 -24.11
N VAL A 49 14.31 -17.42 -22.82
CA VAL A 49 15.32 -18.05 -21.98
C VAL A 49 14.87 -19.48 -21.65
N CYS A 50 15.81 -20.42 -21.69
CA CYS A 50 15.54 -21.81 -21.32
C CYS A 50 15.12 -21.92 -19.86
N ARG A 51 14.06 -22.71 -19.62
CA ARG A 51 13.28 -22.80 -18.37
C ARG A 51 12.64 -21.47 -17.95
N GLY A 52 12.53 -20.53 -18.89
CA GLY A 52 11.82 -19.28 -18.70
C GLY A 52 10.31 -19.45 -18.78
N TYR A 53 9.60 -18.40 -18.37
CA TYR A 53 8.15 -18.32 -18.38
C TYR A 53 7.74 -17.27 -19.41
N SER A 54 6.78 -17.57 -20.28
CA SER A 54 6.20 -16.57 -21.19
C SER A 54 5.59 -15.40 -20.41
N LEU A 55 5.55 -14.19 -20.99
CA LEU A 55 4.93 -13.03 -20.34
C LEU A 55 3.46 -13.30 -19.97
N TRP A 56 2.73 -14.03 -20.80
CA TRP A 56 1.34 -14.42 -20.52
C TRP A 56 1.22 -15.32 -19.28
N LEU A 57 2.13 -16.28 -19.12
CA LEU A 57 2.15 -17.10 -17.91
C LEU A 57 2.60 -16.26 -16.70
N GLN A 58 3.60 -15.40 -16.85
CA GLN A 58 4.03 -14.49 -15.79
C GLN A 58 2.88 -13.60 -15.28
N ARG A 59 2.01 -13.12 -16.19
CA ARG A 59 0.78 -12.39 -15.85
C ARG A 59 -0.16 -13.20 -14.97
N VAL A 60 -0.42 -14.45 -15.34
CA VAL A 60 -1.26 -15.37 -14.55
C VAL A 60 -0.66 -15.63 -13.17
N LEU A 61 0.65 -15.94 -13.11
CA LEU A 61 1.32 -16.20 -11.84
C LEU A 61 1.28 -14.99 -10.90
N THR A 62 1.48 -13.80 -11.45
CA THR A 62 1.45 -12.53 -10.70
C THR A 62 0.05 -12.19 -10.23
N ASP A 63 -0.99 -12.46 -11.04
CA ASP A 63 -2.38 -12.23 -10.68
C ASP A 63 -2.77 -13.04 -9.44
N PHE A 64 -2.58 -14.36 -9.49
CA PHE A 64 -2.87 -15.22 -8.34
C PHE A 64 -1.95 -14.95 -7.14
N GLY A 65 -0.67 -14.68 -7.37
CA GLY A 65 0.27 -14.35 -6.31
C GLY A 65 -0.02 -13.01 -5.60
N ALA A 66 -0.77 -12.12 -6.24
CA ALA A 66 -1.20 -10.84 -5.69
C ALA A 66 -2.42 -10.94 -4.76
N ASP A 67 -3.24 -11.98 -4.90
CA ASP A 67 -4.46 -12.18 -4.09
C ASP A 67 -4.28 -13.28 -3.05
N GLU A 68 -3.55 -14.34 -3.38
CA GLU A 68 -3.49 -15.55 -2.57
C GLU A 68 -2.10 -15.82 -1.98
N SER A 69 -2.03 -16.80 -1.08
CA SER A 69 -0.75 -17.41 -0.73
C SER A 69 -0.08 -17.95 -2.00
N PHE A 70 1.26 -17.97 -2.07
CA PHE A 70 1.93 -18.48 -3.27
C PHE A 70 1.69 -19.98 -3.51
N ALA A 71 1.34 -20.73 -2.46
CA ALA A 71 0.96 -22.13 -2.56
C ALA A 71 -0.41 -22.28 -3.23
N ASP A 72 -1.40 -21.51 -2.77
CA ASP A 72 -2.74 -21.50 -3.36
C ASP A 72 -2.71 -20.91 -4.77
N GLY A 73 -1.85 -19.91 -5.01
CA GLY A 73 -1.60 -19.40 -6.35
C GLY A 73 -1.11 -20.49 -7.30
N ALA A 74 -0.17 -21.34 -6.88
CA ALA A 74 0.27 -22.49 -7.69
C ALA A 74 -0.88 -23.50 -7.92
N ALA A 75 -1.70 -23.75 -6.90
CA ALA A 75 -2.87 -24.61 -7.02
C ALA A 75 -3.89 -24.05 -8.04
N LYS A 76 -4.17 -22.75 -8.03
CA LYS A 76 -5.05 -22.08 -9.00
C LYS A 76 -4.51 -22.14 -10.43
N VAL A 77 -3.20 -22.04 -10.63
CA VAL A 77 -2.60 -22.22 -11.97
C VAL A 77 -2.87 -23.63 -12.49
N LYS A 78 -2.71 -24.65 -11.63
CA LYS A 78 -3.00 -26.03 -11.99
C LYS A 78 -4.49 -26.24 -12.28
N GLU A 79 -5.37 -25.71 -11.43
CA GLU A 79 -6.83 -25.80 -11.56
C GLU A 79 -7.32 -25.19 -12.88
N HIS A 80 -6.93 -23.94 -13.17
CA HIS A 80 -7.51 -23.18 -14.28
C HIS A 80 -6.79 -23.36 -15.62
N TYR A 81 -5.52 -23.76 -15.60
CA TYR A 81 -4.71 -23.89 -16.82
C TYR A 81 -4.14 -25.30 -17.04
N GLY A 82 -4.27 -26.22 -16.08
CA GLY A 82 -3.68 -27.56 -16.18
C GLY A 82 -2.14 -27.57 -16.12
N ILE A 83 -1.52 -26.47 -15.67
CA ILE A 83 -0.06 -26.30 -15.66
C ILE A 83 0.44 -26.44 -14.23
N GLU A 84 1.38 -27.36 -14.01
CA GLU A 84 2.10 -27.43 -12.74
C GLU A 84 3.26 -26.43 -12.73
N VAL A 85 3.27 -25.56 -11.73
CA VAL A 85 4.36 -24.62 -11.47
C VAL A 85 4.84 -24.75 -10.04
N PRO A 86 6.15 -24.64 -9.77
CA PRO A 86 6.65 -24.59 -8.40
C PRO A 86 6.11 -23.37 -7.65
N ILE A 87 5.83 -23.51 -6.35
CA ILE A 87 5.45 -22.39 -5.47
C ILE A 87 6.50 -21.26 -5.54
N SER A 88 7.78 -21.62 -5.64
CA SER A 88 8.88 -20.66 -5.78
C SER A 88 8.83 -19.88 -7.09
N ALA A 89 8.27 -20.44 -8.17
CA ALA A 89 8.08 -19.72 -9.43
C ALA A 89 6.98 -18.67 -9.29
N VAL A 90 5.85 -19.01 -8.65
CA VAL A 90 4.79 -18.04 -8.35
C VAL A 90 5.34 -16.90 -7.50
N ALA A 91 6.06 -17.21 -6.41
CA ALA A 91 6.63 -16.22 -5.53
C ALA A 91 7.65 -15.29 -6.24
N SER A 92 8.65 -15.88 -6.91
CA SER A 92 9.72 -15.11 -7.55
C SER A 92 9.23 -14.25 -8.70
N ILE A 93 8.34 -14.77 -9.55
CA ILE A 93 7.80 -14.01 -10.69
C ILE A 93 6.90 -12.89 -10.20
N THR A 94 6.00 -13.18 -9.24
CA THR A 94 5.14 -12.14 -8.65
C THR A 94 5.98 -11.03 -8.05
N GLN A 95 6.97 -11.36 -7.22
CA GLN A 95 7.86 -10.37 -6.60
C GLN A 95 8.66 -9.58 -7.64
N GLN A 96 9.13 -10.23 -8.71
CA GLN A 96 9.86 -9.54 -9.78
C GLN A 96 8.98 -8.54 -10.52
N GLN A 97 7.72 -8.89 -10.81
CA GLN A 97 6.79 -7.94 -11.43
C GLN A 97 6.38 -6.83 -10.47
N ALA A 98 6.10 -7.17 -9.21
CA ALA A 98 5.80 -6.22 -8.15
C ALA A 98 6.93 -5.19 -7.98
N ALA A 99 8.19 -5.64 -7.98
CA ALA A 99 9.34 -4.75 -7.89
C ALA A 99 9.46 -3.80 -9.08
N ARG A 100 9.00 -4.18 -10.28
CA ARG A 100 8.96 -3.33 -11.48
C ARG A 100 7.78 -2.34 -11.48
N MET A 101 6.75 -2.63 -10.69
CA MET A 101 5.60 -1.73 -10.51
C MET A 101 5.89 -0.64 -9.49
N ARG A 102 6.97 -0.77 -8.70
CA ARG A 102 7.41 0.30 -7.82
C ARG A 102 7.74 1.52 -8.66
N GLN A 103 7.03 2.59 -8.37
CA GLN A 103 7.37 3.92 -8.81
C GLN A 103 8.29 4.50 -7.74
N GLU A 104 9.52 4.82 -8.12
CA GLU A 104 10.35 5.68 -7.29
C GLU A 104 10.05 7.12 -7.70
N PRO A 105 9.71 8.01 -6.75
CA PRO A 105 9.51 9.42 -7.09
C PRO A 105 10.84 9.99 -7.62
N GLU A 106 10.84 10.48 -8.87
CA GLU A 106 11.98 11.18 -9.48
C GLU A 106 12.06 12.64 -9.00
N GLY A 107 11.90 12.86 -7.69
CA GLY A 107 11.71 14.17 -7.08
C GLY A 107 10.27 14.66 -7.11
N GLU A 108 10.03 15.89 -6.65
CA GLU A 108 8.70 16.49 -6.63
C GLU A 108 8.35 17.10 -8.00
N SER A 109 7.36 16.52 -8.67
CA SER A 109 6.82 17.04 -9.94
C SER A 109 6.27 18.46 -9.73
N PRO A 110 6.39 19.40 -10.67
CA PRO A 110 5.69 20.68 -10.57
C PRO A 110 4.17 20.47 -10.54
N TRP A 111 3.44 21.39 -9.90
CA TRP A 111 1.98 21.33 -9.89
C TRP A 111 1.41 21.54 -11.31
N PRO A 112 0.51 20.67 -11.79
CA PRO A 112 -0.15 20.86 -13.08
C PRO A 112 -1.06 22.10 -13.11
N GLU A 113 -1.31 22.64 -14.30
CA GLU A 113 -2.33 23.68 -14.54
C GLU A 113 -3.14 23.39 -15.83
N PRO A 114 -4.48 23.60 -15.82
CA PRO A 114 -5.31 23.94 -14.66
C PRO A 114 -5.55 22.71 -13.76
N GLY A 115 -5.77 22.95 -12.47
CA GLY A 115 -6.21 21.92 -11.52
C GLY A 115 -7.74 21.82 -11.44
N VAL A 116 -8.24 20.72 -10.88
CA VAL A 116 -9.66 20.63 -10.45
C VAL A 116 -9.91 21.54 -9.24
N GLU A 117 -11.17 21.89 -9.00
CA GLU A 117 -11.55 22.81 -7.91
C GLU A 117 -11.22 22.25 -6.51
N GLN A 118 -11.65 21.01 -6.24
CA GLN A 118 -11.56 20.37 -4.93
C GLN A 118 -11.12 18.91 -5.05
N VAL A 119 -10.17 18.51 -4.22
CA VAL A 119 -9.73 17.12 -4.02
C VAL A 119 -9.94 16.74 -2.56
N ILE A 120 -10.39 15.51 -2.33
CA ILE A 120 -10.40 14.86 -1.02
C ILE A 120 -9.19 13.94 -0.95
N ALA A 121 -8.41 14.05 0.12
CA ALA A 121 -7.23 13.26 0.35
C ALA A 121 -7.23 12.65 1.75
N GLU A 122 -6.75 11.43 1.89
CA GLU A 122 -6.65 10.75 3.18
C GLU A 122 -5.35 9.96 3.23
N ALA A 123 -4.78 9.84 4.43
CA ALA A 123 -3.61 9.00 4.66
C ALA A 123 -3.78 8.27 5.99
N ASP A 124 -3.28 7.05 6.07
CA ASP A 124 -3.29 6.26 7.31
C ASP A 124 -2.20 5.17 7.28
N GLY A 125 -1.71 4.80 8.46
CA GLY A 125 -0.73 3.76 8.69
C GLY A 125 -1.36 2.48 9.25
N CYS A 126 -0.93 1.32 8.78
CA CYS A 126 -1.27 0.05 9.42
C CYS A 126 -0.06 -0.88 9.55
N LEU A 127 -0.03 -1.64 10.64
CA LEU A 127 1.05 -2.60 10.89
C LEU A 127 0.93 -3.82 9.98
N VAL A 128 2.00 -4.19 9.29
CA VAL A 128 2.14 -5.45 8.53
C VAL A 128 3.24 -6.34 9.12
N PRO A 129 3.08 -7.68 9.06
CA PRO A 129 4.03 -8.61 9.64
C PRO A 129 5.28 -8.76 8.75
N VAL A 130 6.44 -8.40 9.29
CA VAL A 130 7.74 -8.59 8.63
C VAL A 130 8.59 -9.60 9.39
N VAL A 131 9.45 -10.31 8.67
CA VAL A 131 10.39 -11.26 9.25
C VAL A 131 11.70 -10.56 9.59
N LYS A 132 12.09 -10.62 10.86
CA LYS A 132 13.46 -10.35 11.31
C LYS A 132 14.20 -11.67 11.49
N ILE A 133 15.43 -11.73 11.02
CA ILE A 133 16.34 -12.86 11.26
C ILE A 133 17.33 -12.39 12.30
N LYS A 134 17.34 -13.01 13.48
CA LYS A 134 18.39 -12.75 14.47
C LYS A 134 19.73 -13.20 13.87
N GLU A 135 20.67 -12.26 13.76
CA GLU A 135 22.05 -12.58 13.45
C GLU A 135 22.71 -13.09 14.74
N SER A 136 22.89 -14.40 14.87
CA SER A 136 23.83 -14.95 15.84
C SER A 136 24.66 -16.05 15.18
N GLU A 137 25.97 -16.04 15.47
CA GLU A 137 26.94 -17.01 14.94
C GLU A 137 26.67 -18.44 15.46
N GLU A 138 25.88 -18.59 16.54
CA GLU A 138 25.56 -19.88 17.17
C GLU A 138 24.38 -20.63 16.52
N ILE A 139 23.56 -19.97 15.69
CA ILE A 139 22.40 -20.61 15.07
C ILE A 139 22.79 -21.14 13.69
N GLY A 140 23.24 -22.40 13.65
CA GLY A 140 23.59 -23.09 12.40
C GLY A 140 22.44 -23.20 11.38
N ASP A 141 21.17 -23.17 11.81
CA ASP A 141 19.99 -23.10 10.93
C ASP A 141 19.26 -21.75 11.09
N LYS A 142 19.51 -20.83 10.16
CA LYS A 142 18.89 -19.49 10.09
C LYS A 142 17.34 -19.50 10.13
N ARG A 143 16.68 -20.65 9.92
CA ARG A 143 15.21 -20.79 10.10
C ARG A 143 14.78 -20.71 11.57
N ARG A 144 15.64 -21.11 12.51
CA ARG A 144 15.36 -21.09 13.96
C ARG A 144 15.46 -19.70 14.60
N GLY A 145 16.09 -18.73 13.92
CA GLY A 145 16.25 -17.35 14.38
C GLY A 145 15.21 -16.35 13.85
N ARG A 146 14.12 -16.82 13.23
CA ARG A 146 13.10 -15.94 12.65
C ARG A 146 12.11 -15.47 13.71
N THR A 147 11.92 -14.18 13.82
CA THR A 147 10.88 -13.57 14.65
C THR A 147 9.98 -12.69 13.77
N VAL A 148 8.71 -12.63 14.14
CA VAL A 148 7.79 -11.64 13.57
C VAL A 148 8.04 -10.29 14.23
N ASP A 149 8.09 -9.27 13.40
CA ASP A 149 8.10 -7.87 13.78
C ASP A 149 6.97 -7.18 13.02
N TRP A 150 6.45 -6.09 13.58
CA TRP A 150 5.34 -5.36 12.98
C TRP A 150 5.83 -3.99 12.55
N GLN A 151 5.78 -3.74 11.24
CA GLN A 151 6.20 -2.47 10.65
C GLN A 151 5.03 -1.79 9.98
N GLU A 152 5.00 -0.47 10.08
CA GLU A 152 3.93 0.35 9.52
C GLU A 152 4.05 0.45 8.00
N ALA A 153 3.01 -0.02 7.30
CA ALA A 153 2.72 0.30 5.92
C ALA A 153 1.81 1.52 5.88
N ARG A 154 2.14 2.50 5.04
CA ARG A 154 1.37 3.75 4.91
C ARG A 154 0.59 3.71 3.61
N LEU A 155 -0.70 4.04 3.67
CA LEU A 155 -1.58 4.19 2.52
C LEU A 155 -1.93 5.67 2.38
N SER A 156 -1.82 6.17 1.17
CA SER A 156 -2.30 7.47 0.76
C SER A 156 -3.39 7.28 -0.29
N LEU A 157 -4.44 8.08 -0.22
CA LEU A 157 -5.50 8.10 -1.22
C LEU A 157 -5.89 9.53 -1.59
N ALA A 158 -6.32 9.71 -2.83
CA ALA A 158 -7.01 10.92 -3.23
C ALA A 158 -8.15 10.61 -4.20
N ARG A 159 -9.14 11.50 -4.25
CA ARG A 159 -10.18 11.53 -5.27
C ARG A 159 -10.63 12.96 -5.51
N LYS A 160 -11.15 13.21 -6.72
CA LYS A 160 -11.89 14.44 -6.97
C LYS A 160 -13.15 14.47 -6.09
N ASP A 161 -13.51 15.65 -5.62
CA ASP A 161 -14.79 15.80 -4.93
C ASP A 161 -15.98 15.40 -5.83
N GLY A 162 -16.98 14.73 -5.25
CA GLY A 162 -18.11 14.11 -5.95
C GLY A 162 -17.77 12.87 -6.81
N ALA A 163 -16.50 12.48 -6.96
CA ALA A 163 -16.12 11.28 -7.72
C ALA A 163 -16.10 10.03 -6.83
N VAL A 164 -16.41 8.86 -7.42
CA VAL A 164 -16.26 7.55 -6.75
C VAL A 164 -14.87 6.97 -6.95
N SER A 165 -14.25 7.27 -8.10
CA SER A 165 -12.92 6.77 -8.46
C SER A 165 -11.85 7.39 -7.59
N LYS A 166 -10.98 6.53 -7.07
CA LYS A 166 -9.89 6.88 -6.15
C LYS A 166 -8.55 6.52 -6.78
N HIS A 167 -7.52 7.22 -6.36
CA HIS A 167 -6.14 6.85 -6.62
C HIS A 167 -5.46 6.51 -5.29
N TYR A 168 -4.73 5.39 -5.28
CA TYR A 168 -4.02 4.88 -4.12
C TYR A 168 -2.52 4.82 -4.36
N GLN A 169 -1.75 5.15 -3.33
CA GLN A 169 -0.32 4.87 -3.24
C GLN A 169 -0.02 4.29 -1.86
N ALA A 170 0.96 3.39 -1.78
CA ALA A 170 1.32 2.77 -0.52
C ALA A 170 2.82 2.48 -0.44
N THR A 171 3.37 2.55 0.77
CA THR A 171 4.81 2.37 1.00
C THR A 171 5.11 1.81 2.37
N MET A 172 6.20 1.04 2.46
CA MET A 172 6.82 0.65 3.74
C MET A 172 7.90 1.64 4.20
N LYS A 173 8.23 2.64 3.37
CA LYS A 173 9.33 3.57 3.58
C LYS A 173 8.93 4.71 4.54
N SER A 174 9.70 5.79 4.58
CA SER A 174 9.54 6.86 5.55
C SER A 174 8.23 7.64 5.40
N VAL A 175 7.91 8.44 6.42
CA VAL A 175 6.72 9.32 6.40
C VAL A 175 6.82 10.38 5.30
N GLU A 176 8.03 10.82 4.95
CA GLU A 176 8.27 11.77 3.87
C GLU A 176 7.94 11.18 2.49
N GLU A 177 8.27 9.90 2.28
CA GLU A 177 7.85 9.19 1.06
C GLU A 177 6.34 8.98 1.02
N ALA A 178 5.69 8.72 2.15
CA ALA A 178 4.23 8.64 2.21
C ALA A 178 3.56 10.00 1.89
N GLY A 179 4.14 11.11 2.35
CA GLY A 179 3.70 12.46 1.99
C GLY A 179 3.88 12.76 0.51
N ALA A 180 5.04 12.39 -0.08
CA ALA A 180 5.26 12.51 -1.51
C ALA A 180 4.24 11.68 -2.31
N GLN A 181 3.96 10.45 -1.88
CA GLN A 181 2.93 9.60 -2.48
C GLN A 181 1.51 10.17 -2.36
N LEU A 182 1.18 10.82 -1.24
CA LEU A 182 -0.10 11.52 -1.08
C LEU A 182 -0.23 12.66 -2.10
N ARG A 183 0.83 13.43 -2.30
CA ARG A 183 0.88 14.47 -3.32
C ARG A 183 0.70 13.91 -4.74
N GLU A 184 1.37 12.81 -5.06
CA GLU A 184 1.19 12.16 -6.37
C GLU A 184 -0.23 11.59 -6.55
N CYS A 185 -0.90 11.12 -5.47
CA CYS A 185 -2.32 10.76 -5.55
C CYS A 185 -3.18 11.97 -5.94
N VAL A 186 -2.95 13.13 -5.32
CA VAL A 186 -3.67 14.37 -5.63
C VAL A 186 -3.47 14.78 -7.09
N ILE A 187 -2.22 14.73 -7.59
CA ILE A 187 -1.90 15.03 -9.00
C ILE A 187 -2.60 14.03 -9.94
N ALA A 188 -2.55 12.74 -9.62
CA ALA A 188 -3.13 11.68 -10.45
C ALA A 188 -4.65 11.80 -10.63
N VAL A 189 -5.35 12.47 -9.70
CA VAL A 189 -6.80 12.75 -9.79
C VAL A 189 -7.13 14.13 -10.37
N GLY A 190 -6.12 14.84 -10.88
CA GLY A 190 -6.26 16.13 -11.54
C GLY A 190 -6.02 17.35 -10.65
N GLY A 191 -5.43 17.17 -9.47
CA GLY A 191 -5.00 18.28 -8.63
C GLY A 191 -3.91 19.11 -9.29
N GLY A 192 -3.99 20.43 -9.10
CA GLY A 192 -3.07 21.41 -9.67
C GLY A 192 -2.84 22.60 -8.72
N ALA A 193 -2.17 23.64 -9.20
CA ALA A 193 -1.70 24.75 -8.37
C ALA A 193 -2.81 25.50 -7.61
N GLN A 194 -4.02 25.55 -8.17
CA GLN A 194 -5.19 26.25 -7.60
C GLN A 194 -6.21 25.31 -6.94
N THR A 195 -5.89 24.02 -6.85
CA THR A 195 -6.80 23.03 -6.26
C THR A 195 -6.86 23.18 -4.75
N LYS A 196 -8.08 23.25 -4.20
CA LYS A 196 -8.30 23.12 -2.76
C LYS A 196 -8.25 21.64 -2.38
N ILE A 197 -7.55 21.34 -1.30
CA ILE A 197 -7.33 19.97 -0.84
C ILE A 197 -7.94 19.84 0.55
N HIS A 198 -8.90 18.95 0.69
CA HIS A 198 -9.49 18.62 1.98
C HIS A 198 -8.93 17.29 2.44
N CYS A 199 -8.07 17.34 3.46
CA CYS A 199 -7.43 16.18 4.04
C CYS A 199 -8.17 15.73 5.30
N VAL A 200 -8.48 14.43 5.39
CA VAL A 200 -9.08 13.82 6.60
C VAL A 200 -8.17 12.70 7.11
N GLY A 201 -8.00 12.60 8.43
CA GLY A 201 -7.28 11.48 9.04
C GLY A 201 -7.34 11.46 10.57
N ASP A 202 -6.71 10.47 11.19
CA ASP A 202 -6.74 10.21 12.64
C ASP A 202 -6.01 11.26 13.51
N GLY A 203 -5.47 12.33 12.91
CA GLY A 203 -4.67 13.33 13.58
C GLY A 203 -3.30 12.84 14.04
N ALA A 204 -2.72 11.81 13.41
CA ALA A 204 -1.33 11.44 13.64
C ALA A 204 -0.39 12.60 13.26
N PRO A 205 0.58 12.97 14.13
CA PRO A 205 1.44 14.14 13.89
C PRO A 205 2.19 14.10 12.56
N TRP A 206 2.56 12.91 12.09
CA TRP A 206 3.26 12.77 10.81
C TRP A 206 2.34 13.08 9.62
N ILE A 207 1.05 12.73 9.68
CA ILE A 207 0.09 13.01 8.60
C ILE A 207 -0.13 14.51 8.51
N VAL A 208 -0.42 15.15 9.66
CA VAL A 208 -0.61 16.61 9.75
C VAL A 208 0.59 17.33 9.16
N LYS A 209 1.79 16.97 9.61
CA LYS A 209 3.05 17.54 9.12
C LYS A 209 3.22 17.35 7.61
N GLN A 210 2.95 16.15 7.08
CA GLN A 210 3.08 15.90 5.65
C GLN A 210 2.03 16.68 4.83
N VAL A 211 0.80 16.83 5.32
CA VAL A 211 -0.22 17.64 4.65
C VAL A 211 0.22 19.10 4.58
N GLU A 212 0.69 19.66 5.69
CA GLU A 212 1.22 21.04 5.75
C GLU A 212 2.42 21.21 4.81
N GLU A 213 3.40 20.31 4.84
CA GLU A 213 4.62 20.39 4.03
C GLU A 213 4.35 20.24 2.53
N LYS A 214 3.39 19.40 2.13
CA LYS A 214 3.14 19.10 0.70
C LYS A 214 2.16 20.04 0.03
N PHE A 215 1.25 20.65 0.78
CA PHE A 215 0.13 21.41 0.23
C PHE A 215 0.03 22.84 0.75
N GLY A 216 0.64 23.16 1.90
CA GLY A 216 0.61 24.50 2.49
C GLY A 216 -0.82 25.03 2.63
N GLU A 217 -1.01 26.29 2.24
CA GLU A 217 -2.29 27.01 2.35
C GLU A 217 -3.40 26.45 1.43
N SER A 218 -3.06 25.62 0.45
CA SER A 218 -4.05 24.99 -0.43
C SER A 218 -4.78 23.82 0.24
N ALA A 219 -4.32 23.35 1.41
CA ALA A 219 -4.95 22.27 2.14
C ALA A 219 -5.61 22.70 3.46
N THR A 220 -6.74 22.06 3.77
CA THR A 220 -7.29 21.98 5.12
C THR A 220 -7.10 20.57 5.66
N TYR A 221 -6.73 20.44 6.93
CA TYR A 221 -6.68 19.15 7.62
C TYR A 221 -7.79 19.09 8.66
N LEU A 222 -8.62 18.05 8.58
CA LEU A 222 -9.68 17.76 9.52
C LEU A 222 -9.39 16.42 10.20
N VAL A 223 -9.53 16.39 11.52
CA VAL A 223 -9.44 15.15 12.28
C VAL A 223 -10.70 14.32 12.04
N ASP A 224 -10.52 13.02 11.85
CA ASP A 224 -11.61 12.07 11.68
C ASP A 224 -12.58 12.09 12.87
N PHE A 225 -13.83 12.47 12.58
CA PHE A 225 -14.92 12.55 13.53
C PHE A 225 -15.25 11.20 14.19
N TYR A 226 -15.14 10.09 13.48
CA TYR A 226 -15.37 8.75 14.03
C TYR A 226 -14.25 8.36 14.98
N HIS A 227 -13.00 8.70 14.66
CA HIS A 227 -11.87 8.49 15.57
C HIS A 227 -12.02 9.33 16.85
N VAL A 228 -12.44 10.60 16.72
CA VAL A 228 -12.82 11.43 17.88
C VAL A 228 -13.96 10.80 18.68
N SER A 229 -14.95 10.24 17.98
CA SER A 229 -16.11 9.58 18.61
C SER A 229 -15.71 8.33 19.41
N GLU A 230 -14.65 7.61 19.02
CA GLU A 230 -14.10 6.50 19.81
C GLU A 230 -13.53 6.98 21.15
N TYR A 231 -12.77 8.08 21.15
CA TYR A 231 -12.29 8.70 22.38
C TYR A 231 -13.44 9.18 23.28
N LEU A 232 -14.45 9.83 22.69
CA LEU A 232 -15.64 10.23 23.44
C LEU A 232 -16.39 9.02 24.01
N SER A 233 -16.52 7.95 23.23
CA SER A 233 -17.19 6.72 23.65
C SER A 233 -16.48 6.07 24.84
N ALA A 234 -15.14 6.02 24.83
CA ALA A 234 -14.36 5.52 25.95
C ALA A 234 -14.49 6.41 27.20
N ALA A 235 -14.47 7.74 27.04
CA ALA A 235 -14.69 8.68 28.14
C ALA A 235 -16.12 8.56 28.73
N ALA A 236 -17.11 8.34 27.87
CA ALA A 236 -18.51 8.20 28.25
C ALA A 236 -18.76 7.00 29.17
N ASP A 237 -17.98 5.92 29.04
CA ASP A 237 -18.06 4.76 29.94
C ASP A 237 -17.78 5.16 31.39
N SER A 238 -16.82 6.06 31.61
CA SER A 238 -16.47 6.59 32.95
C SER A 238 -17.43 7.68 33.43
N ILE A 239 -17.90 8.56 32.53
CA ILE A 239 -18.68 9.76 32.89
C ILE A 239 -20.16 9.44 33.12
N ALA A 240 -20.78 8.73 32.18
CA ALA A 240 -22.23 8.56 32.14
C ALA A 240 -22.67 7.12 32.47
N GLY A 241 -21.71 6.18 32.51
CA GLY A 241 -21.97 4.76 32.68
C GLY A 241 -22.79 4.17 31.53
N VAL A 242 -23.02 2.84 31.57
CA VAL A 242 -23.67 2.10 30.47
C VAL A 242 -25.02 2.69 30.07
N ALA A 243 -25.85 3.10 31.03
CA ALA A 243 -27.19 3.61 30.75
C ALA A 243 -27.18 5.04 30.18
N GLY A 244 -26.27 5.91 30.62
CA GLY A 244 -26.19 7.31 30.19
C GLY A 244 -25.30 7.52 28.95
N LYS A 245 -24.41 6.58 28.64
CA LYS A 245 -23.42 6.68 27.56
C LYS A 245 -24.01 7.10 26.20
N PRO A 246 -25.10 6.49 25.68
CA PRO A 246 -25.63 6.87 24.38
C PRO A 246 -26.06 8.34 24.30
N ALA A 247 -26.76 8.84 25.33
CA ALA A 247 -27.24 10.21 25.38
C ALA A 247 -26.09 11.21 25.54
N TRP A 248 -25.13 10.91 26.42
CA TRP A 248 -23.96 11.75 26.63
C TRP A 248 -23.09 11.83 25.38
N LEU A 249 -22.80 10.68 24.75
CA LEU A 249 -21.99 10.60 23.53
C LEU A 249 -22.63 11.40 22.40
N HIS A 250 -23.93 11.21 22.16
CA HIS A 250 -24.67 11.96 21.14
C HIS A 250 -24.61 13.47 21.39
N GLN A 251 -24.76 13.91 22.65
CA GLN A 251 -24.67 15.33 22.98
C GLN A 251 -23.27 15.91 22.66
N GLN A 252 -22.19 15.22 23.04
CA GLN A 252 -20.84 15.71 22.76
C GLN A 252 -20.52 15.70 21.26
N GLN A 253 -21.00 14.69 20.53
CA GLN A 253 -20.91 14.63 19.07
C GLN A 253 -21.59 15.83 18.40
N GLU A 254 -22.80 16.19 18.84
CA GLU A 254 -23.51 17.37 18.33
C GLU A 254 -22.81 18.68 18.71
N HIS A 255 -22.16 18.75 19.87
CA HIS A 255 -21.33 19.90 20.22
C HIS A 255 -20.15 20.06 19.25
N LEU A 256 -19.45 18.98 18.91
CA LEU A 256 -18.32 19.02 17.96
C LEU A 256 -18.76 19.44 16.55
N LYS A 257 -19.86 18.88 16.02
CA LYS A 257 -20.44 19.28 14.72
C LYS A 257 -20.87 20.75 14.64
N GLN A 258 -20.99 21.42 15.79
CA GLN A 258 -21.34 22.82 15.92
C GLN A 258 -20.13 23.67 16.35
N ASN A 259 -18.92 23.12 16.26
CA ASN A 259 -17.65 23.71 16.70
C ASN A 259 -17.65 24.16 18.18
N ARG A 260 -18.48 23.56 19.03
CA ARG A 260 -18.58 23.83 20.47
C ARG A 260 -17.63 22.93 21.27
N VAL A 261 -16.40 22.77 20.77
CA VAL A 261 -15.35 21.94 21.39
C VAL A 261 -15.00 22.39 22.81
N SER A 262 -15.14 23.69 23.11
CA SER A 262 -14.95 24.23 24.45
C SER A 262 -15.94 23.65 25.47
N GLU A 263 -17.20 23.42 25.08
CA GLU A 263 -18.20 22.79 25.95
C GLU A 263 -17.84 21.34 26.25
N VAL A 264 -17.35 20.60 25.25
CA VAL A 264 -16.88 19.22 25.40
C VAL A 264 -15.69 19.15 26.35
N LEU A 265 -14.70 20.02 26.17
CA LEU A 265 -13.51 20.08 27.04
C LEU A 265 -13.87 20.45 28.49
N ILE A 266 -14.86 21.32 28.72
CA ILE A 266 -15.35 21.63 30.07
C ILE A 266 -15.91 20.36 30.74
N GLN A 267 -16.74 19.60 30.02
CA GLN A 267 -17.32 18.35 30.54
C GLN A 267 -16.24 17.31 30.84
N LEU A 268 -15.28 17.13 29.95
CA LEU A 268 -14.16 16.19 30.16
C LEU A 268 -13.32 16.60 31.37
N ARG A 269 -12.95 17.88 31.49
CA ARG A 269 -12.13 18.40 32.61
C ARG A 269 -12.81 18.22 33.97
N ALA A 270 -14.13 18.32 34.02
CA ALA A 270 -14.89 18.11 35.25
C ALA A 270 -14.85 16.65 35.76
N HIS A 271 -14.51 15.69 34.90
CA HIS A 271 -14.52 14.26 35.20
C HIS A 271 -13.15 13.59 35.01
N GLN A 272 -12.07 14.36 35.00
CA GLN A 272 -10.72 13.81 34.83
C GLN A 272 -10.38 12.84 35.95
N GLU A 273 -9.83 11.70 35.56
CA GLU A 273 -9.28 10.75 36.51
C GLU A 273 -8.05 11.34 37.23
N PRO A 274 -7.77 10.96 38.49
CA PRO A 274 -6.58 11.41 39.23
C PRO A 274 -5.27 11.10 38.49
N GLN A 275 -4.30 12.02 38.53
CA GLN A 275 -3.02 11.92 37.81
C GLN A 275 -2.22 10.63 38.11
N GLN A 276 -2.48 9.98 39.24
CA GLN A 276 -1.83 8.74 39.65
C GLN A 276 -2.35 7.51 38.89
N ILE A 277 -3.55 7.58 38.30
CA ILE A 277 -4.09 6.51 37.47
C ILE A 277 -3.28 6.46 36.17
N ASN A 278 -2.85 5.27 35.73
CA ASN A 278 -2.16 5.11 34.46
C ASN A 278 -3.05 5.52 33.29
N ASP A 279 -2.47 6.07 32.23
CA ASP A 279 -3.19 6.57 31.06
C ASP A 279 -4.00 5.48 30.34
N ASP A 280 -3.55 4.23 30.38
CA ASP A 280 -4.30 3.06 29.86
C ASP A 280 -5.66 2.84 30.58
N HIS A 281 -5.83 3.46 31.74
CA HIS A 281 -7.04 3.40 32.57
C HIS A 281 -7.66 4.78 32.81
N ALA A 282 -7.28 5.80 32.03
CA ALA A 282 -7.80 7.16 32.14
C ALA A 282 -8.36 7.68 30.81
N PRO A 283 -9.46 7.08 30.31
CA PRO A 283 -10.05 7.45 29.04
C PRO A 283 -10.53 8.91 28.96
N VAL A 284 -10.98 9.52 30.07
CA VAL A 284 -11.41 10.93 30.07
C VAL A 284 -10.22 11.85 29.85
N ARG A 285 -9.10 11.65 30.56
CA ARG A 285 -7.86 12.39 30.30
C ARG A 285 -7.31 12.14 28.89
N ALA A 286 -7.37 10.90 28.41
CA ALA A 286 -6.91 10.57 27.06
C ALA A 286 -7.71 11.33 25.99
N CYS A 287 -9.05 11.38 26.12
CA CYS A 287 -9.93 12.14 25.24
C CYS A 287 -9.68 13.65 25.31
N GLU A 288 -9.59 14.23 26.51
CA GLU A 288 -9.32 15.66 26.69
C GLU A 288 -7.98 16.08 26.06
N ARG A 289 -6.93 15.29 26.30
CA ARG A 289 -5.61 15.50 25.71
C ARG A 289 -5.62 15.35 24.20
N TYR A 290 -6.37 14.38 23.69
CA TYR A 290 -6.48 14.16 22.25
C TYR A 290 -7.10 15.37 21.54
N LEU A 291 -8.23 15.87 22.07
CA LEU A 291 -8.95 17.03 21.52
C LEU A 291 -8.17 18.35 21.68
N SER A 292 -7.62 18.60 22.87
CA SER A 292 -6.91 19.86 23.16
C SER A 292 -5.67 20.07 22.29
N HIS A 293 -4.95 19.01 21.92
CA HIS A 293 -3.82 19.07 20.99
C HIS A 293 -4.24 19.26 19.53
N ARG A 294 -5.52 19.15 19.21
CA ARG A 294 -6.05 19.12 17.83
C ARG A 294 -7.09 20.19 17.56
N LEU A 295 -7.22 21.19 18.43
CA LEU A 295 -8.17 22.30 18.28
C LEU A 295 -8.17 22.95 16.88
N PRO A 296 -7.02 23.18 16.21
CA PRO A 296 -7.02 23.76 14.86
C PRO A 296 -7.66 22.88 13.78
N TYR A 297 -7.85 21.58 14.06
CA TYR A 297 -8.27 20.56 13.09
C TYR A 297 -9.66 19.97 13.41
N LEU A 298 -10.45 20.64 14.26
CA LEU A 298 -11.78 20.21 14.71
C LEU A 298 -12.88 21.16 14.19
N ASP A 299 -12.82 21.50 12.91
CA ASP A 299 -13.79 22.38 12.23
C ASP A 299 -14.84 21.56 11.45
N ASP A 300 -15.54 20.67 12.17
CA ASP A 300 -16.57 19.80 11.61
C ASP A 300 -17.71 20.60 10.97
N GLN A 301 -18.06 21.75 11.56
CA GLN A 301 -19.17 22.58 11.09
C GLN A 301 -18.90 23.14 9.69
N SER A 302 -17.70 23.66 9.42
CA SER A 302 -17.36 24.20 8.11
C SER A 302 -17.27 23.11 7.05
N ALA A 303 -16.72 21.94 7.40
CA ALA A 303 -16.68 20.79 6.50
C ALA A 303 -18.09 20.33 6.12
N LEU A 304 -18.98 20.17 7.10
CA LEU A 304 -20.39 19.81 6.86
C LEU A 304 -21.13 20.86 6.02
N ALA A 305 -20.90 22.16 6.27
CA ALA A 305 -21.51 23.24 5.50
C ALA A 305 -21.05 23.27 4.03
N ALA A 306 -19.85 22.74 3.76
CA ALA A 306 -19.27 22.61 2.43
C ALA A 306 -19.52 21.24 1.77
N ASP A 307 -20.33 20.37 2.39
CA ASP A 307 -20.58 18.99 1.94
C ASP A 307 -19.29 18.14 1.82
N LEU A 308 -18.29 18.46 2.64
CA LEU A 308 -17.01 17.75 2.71
C LEU A 308 -17.09 16.58 3.71
N PRO A 309 -16.38 15.47 3.46
CA PRO A 309 -16.36 14.33 4.37
C PRO A 309 -15.69 14.69 5.70
N ILE A 310 -16.26 14.24 6.82
CA ILE A 310 -15.69 14.43 8.16
C ILE A 310 -15.02 13.18 8.74
N GLY A 311 -14.93 12.10 7.97
CA GLY A 311 -14.35 10.83 8.41
C GLY A 311 -13.49 10.18 7.34
N SER A 312 -12.50 9.42 7.76
CA SER A 312 -11.46 8.79 6.92
C SER A 312 -11.80 7.34 6.55
N GLY A 313 -13.10 7.02 6.45
CA GLY A 313 -13.55 5.65 6.16
C GLY A 313 -13.08 5.13 4.79
N GLU A 314 -12.67 6.02 3.87
CA GLU A 314 -12.19 5.65 2.55
C GLU A 314 -10.77 5.05 2.60
N VAL A 315 -9.87 5.61 3.41
CA VAL A 315 -8.52 5.08 3.64
C VAL A 315 -8.57 3.80 4.45
N GLU A 316 -9.44 3.70 5.46
CA GLU A 316 -9.65 2.45 6.21
C GLU A 316 -10.13 1.31 5.31
N SER A 317 -11.10 1.60 4.42
CA SER A 317 -11.54 0.65 3.41
C SER A 317 -10.41 0.29 2.45
N GLY A 318 -9.57 1.28 2.09
CA GLY A 318 -8.35 1.10 1.32
C GLY A 318 -7.37 0.13 1.98
N HIS A 319 -7.12 0.26 3.29
CA HIS A 319 -6.28 -0.70 4.03
C HIS A 319 -6.82 -2.11 3.90
N ARG A 320 -8.12 -2.32 4.13
CA ARG A 320 -8.76 -3.65 4.04
C ARG A 320 -8.59 -4.26 2.66
N GLY A 321 -8.87 -3.49 1.60
CA GLY A 321 -8.86 -3.99 0.21
C GLY A 321 -7.50 -4.04 -0.48
N VAL A 322 -6.61 -3.08 -0.19
CA VAL A 322 -5.31 -2.93 -0.87
C VAL A 322 -4.22 -3.67 -0.09
N ILE A 323 -4.03 -3.32 1.19
CA ILE A 323 -2.92 -3.81 2.01
C ILE A 323 -3.26 -5.17 2.63
N GLN A 324 -4.28 -5.20 3.49
CA GLN A 324 -4.56 -6.32 4.38
C GLN A 324 -4.98 -7.56 3.61
N ALA A 325 -5.73 -7.38 2.52
CA ALA A 325 -6.17 -8.45 1.62
C ALA A 325 -5.04 -9.39 1.17
N ARG A 326 -3.79 -8.90 1.11
CA ARG A 326 -2.63 -9.73 0.73
C ARG A 326 -1.53 -9.81 1.77
N LEU A 327 -1.19 -8.70 2.42
CA LEU A 327 -0.06 -8.62 3.33
C LEU A 327 -0.36 -9.21 4.72
N LYS A 328 -1.65 -9.31 5.10
CA LYS A 328 -2.10 -9.88 6.39
C LYS A 328 -2.74 -11.27 6.27
N LEU A 329 -2.53 -11.96 5.14
CA LEU A 329 -2.93 -13.37 5.06
C LEU A 329 -2.25 -14.19 6.17
N SER A 330 -2.94 -15.22 6.66
CA SER A 330 -2.40 -16.09 7.71
C SER A 330 -1.06 -16.69 7.28
N GLY A 331 -0.04 -16.55 8.13
CA GLY A 331 1.31 -17.05 7.87
C GLY A 331 2.13 -16.24 6.86
N ALA A 332 1.63 -15.11 6.33
CA ALA A 332 2.39 -14.25 5.44
C ALA A 332 3.36 -13.36 6.24
N TRP A 333 4.63 -13.71 6.29
CA TRP A 333 5.69 -12.86 6.85
C TRP A 333 6.62 -12.37 5.75
N TRP A 334 6.84 -11.05 5.72
CA TRP A 334 7.50 -10.42 4.59
C TRP A 334 8.91 -9.94 4.93
N LYS A 335 9.82 -9.98 3.95
CA LYS A 335 10.96 -9.06 4.00
C LYS A 335 10.44 -7.65 3.70
N PRO A 336 10.96 -6.59 4.34
CA PRO A 336 10.50 -5.22 4.08
C PRO A 336 10.43 -4.87 2.59
N ASP A 337 11.49 -5.14 1.82
CA ASP A 337 11.51 -4.86 0.38
C ASP A 337 10.46 -5.63 -0.42
N HIS A 338 10.10 -6.84 0.03
CA HIS A 338 9.07 -7.65 -0.63
C HIS A 338 7.67 -7.18 -0.26
N ALA A 339 7.46 -6.70 0.98
CA ALA A 339 6.20 -6.08 1.38
C ALA A 339 5.97 -4.80 0.57
N ASP A 340 6.99 -3.94 0.47
CA ASP A 340 6.94 -2.70 -0.30
C ASP A 340 6.67 -2.94 -1.80
N ALA A 341 7.37 -3.90 -2.41
CA ALA A 341 7.07 -4.31 -3.78
C ALA A 341 5.64 -4.83 -3.93
N MET A 342 5.16 -5.65 -2.97
CA MET A 342 3.79 -6.15 -2.98
C MET A 342 2.77 -5.01 -2.85
N LEU A 343 3.03 -3.98 -2.05
CA LEU A 343 2.19 -2.78 -1.98
C LEU A 343 2.05 -2.11 -3.36
N ALA A 344 3.15 -1.92 -4.09
CA ALA A 344 3.10 -1.37 -5.44
C ALA A 344 2.28 -2.23 -6.42
N LEU A 345 2.37 -3.55 -6.33
CA LEU A 345 1.51 -4.45 -7.10
C LEU A 345 0.02 -4.28 -6.75
N ARG A 346 -0.29 -4.17 -5.46
CA ARG A 346 -1.67 -3.98 -4.98
C ARG A 346 -2.23 -2.63 -5.41
N THR A 347 -1.45 -1.55 -5.35
CA THR A 347 -1.89 -0.21 -5.78
C THR A 347 -2.09 -0.13 -7.29
N VAL A 348 -1.20 -0.71 -8.10
CA VAL A 348 -1.41 -0.81 -9.56
C VAL A 348 -2.73 -1.51 -9.91
N ARG A 349 -3.09 -2.56 -9.17
CA ARG A 349 -4.40 -3.23 -9.36
C ARG A 349 -5.55 -2.36 -8.89
N ALA A 350 -5.45 -1.75 -7.71
CA ALA A 350 -6.49 -0.89 -7.15
C ALA A 350 -6.77 0.35 -8.02
N ASN A 351 -5.75 0.88 -8.70
CA ASN A 351 -5.83 2.02 -9.59
C ASN A 351 -6.27 1.64 -11.02
N GLY A 352 -6.58 0.37 -11.31
CA GLY A 352 -6.97 -0.08 -12.65
C GLY A 352 -5.83 -0.10 -13.68
N GLN A 353 -4.57 0.03 -13.24
CA GLN A 353 -3.39 0.15 -14.10
C GLN A 353 -2.80 -1.20 -14.53
N TRP A 354 -3.39 -2.31 -14.10
CA TRP A 354 -2.94 -3.67 -14.42
C TRP A 354 -2.80 -3.93 -15.92
N GLN A 355 -3.79 -3.55 -16.71
CA GLN A 355 -3.76 -3.78 -18.16
C GLN A 355 -2.66 -2.95 -18.83
N ALA A 356 -2.59 -1.65 -18.50
CA ALA A 356 -1.58 -0.74 -19.03
C ALA A 356 -0.16 -1.23 -18.74
N TYR A 357 0.10 -1.69 -17.51
CA TYR A 357 1.38 -2.30 -17.14
C TYR A 357 1.73 -3.49 -18.05
N TRP A 358 0.81 -4.45 -18.22
CA TRP A 358 1.11 -5.62 -19.03
C TRP A 358 1.22 -5.31 -20.52
N ASP A 359 0.60 -4.23 -20.99
CA ASP A 359 0.71 -3.77 -22.38
C ASP A 359 2.09 -3.19 -22.64
N ASP A 360 2.58 -2.31 -21.76
CA ASP A 360 3.96 -1.81 -21.78
C ASP A 360 4.98 -2.96 -21.74
N ARG A 361 4.78 -3.93 -20.85
CA ARG A 361 5.63 -5.14 -20.77
C ARG A 361 5.69 -5.95 -22.06
N ARG A 362 4.62 -5.94 -22.86
CA ARG A 362 4.58 -6.63 -24.16
C ARG A 362 5.23 -5.79 -25.25
N GLN A 363 5.05 -4.48 -25.23
CA GLN A 363 5.73 -3.57 -26.16
C GLN A 363 7.24 -3.58 -25.96
N ALA A 364 7.72 -3.55 -24.71
CA ALA A 364 9.15 -3.62 -24.39
C ALA A 364 9.80 -4.98 -24.75
N ALA A 365 8.99 -6.02 -25.03
CA ALA A 365 9.45 -7.36 -25.40
C ALA A 365 9.25 -7.69 -26.88
N ALA A 366 8.54 -6.83 -27.63
CA ALA A 366 8.38 -6.92 -29.08
C ALA A 366 9.53 -6.18 -29.77
#